data_AF-A0A7S2JDB5-F1
#
_entry.id   AF-A0A7S2JDB5-F1
#
_cell.length_a   1.000
_cell.length_b   1.000
_cell.length_c   1.000
_cell.angle_alpha   90.00
_cell.angle_beta   90.00
_cell.angle_gamma   90.00
#
_symmetry.space_group_name_H-M   'P 1'
#
loop_
_entity.id
_entity.type
_entity.pdbx_description
1 polymer ?
#
loop_
_entity_poly.entity_id
_entity_poly.type
_entity_poly.pdbx_seq_one_letter_code
_entity_poly.pdbx_strand_id
1 'polypeptide(L)'
;MSYTGDGAYTGIRYDGAGTADAPEVVYDEDEHMYGIEPTTTQTTTTTTSRTATTTTLTLTTTWTPPSLYCFALMMAKGYEVDLIRMQLRKGVSLFQCDYWEVFSSEEVQLSPGPPVELYSKSIGSMKCEVGGPFGCALNTDVFVKAWKRIFEDQNYLSYGWTVKVDP
;
A
#
# COMPACT_ATOMS: atom_id res chain seq x y z
N MET A 1 14.06 48.27 11.96
CA MET A 1 12.61 48.54 11.89
C MET A 1 11.92 47.35 12.52
N SER A 2 11.25 47.60 13.63
CA SER A 2 10.48 46.65 14.45
C SER A 2 8.98 46.76 14.12
N TYR A 3 8.20 45.84 14.71
CA TYR A 3 6.73 45.60 14.63
C TYR A 3 6.25 44.66 13.52
N THR A 4 5.34 43.69 13.70
CA THR A 4 4.74 42.88 14.80
C THR A 4 3.59 42.10 14.12
N GLY A 5 3.35 40.84 14.51
CA GLY A 5 2.03 40.31 14.91
C GLY A 5 0.88 40.14 13.89
N ASP A 6 0.20 38.99 14.04
CA ASP A 6 -1.20 38.67 13.73
C ASP A 6 -1.51 38.22 12.28
N GLY A 7 -2.04 37.02 11.99
CA GLY A 7 -2.80 36.07 12.79
C GLY A 7 -4.31 36.21 12.53
N ALA A 8 -4.83 35.65 11.42
CA ALA A 8 -6.24 35.25 11.28
C ALA A 8 -6.49 34.48 9.97
N TYR A 9 -6.72 33.16 10.09
CA TYR A 9 -7.32 32.31 9.05
C TYR A 9 -8.84 32.52 9.08
N THR A 10 -9.45 32.93 7.96
CA THR A 10 -10.91 33.01 7.82
C THR A 10 -11.46 31.68 7.30
N GLY A 11 -12.42 31.13 8.05
CA GLY A 11 -13.03 29.82 7.79
C GLY A 11 -14.02 29.81 6.62
N ILE A 12 -14.11 28.63 5.99
CA ILE A 12 -15.16 28.26 5.03
C ILE A 12 -16.09 27.27 5.76
N ARG A 13 -17.38 27.58 5.78
CA ARG A 13 -18.44 26.70 6.28
C ARG A 13 -18.72 25.60 5.26
N TYR A 14 -18.84 24.36 5.72
CA TYR A 14 -19.49 23.27 5.01
C TYR A 14 -20.66 22.78 5.85
N ASP A 15 -21.87 22.91 5.30
CA ASP A 15 -23.07 22.28 5.84
C ASP A 15 -23.18 20.84 5.31
N GLY A 16 -23.50 19.91 6.23
CA GLY A 16 -24.29 18.70 5.96
C GLY A 16 -23.54 17.40 5.63
N ALA A 17 -23.58 16.43 6.55
CA ALA A 17 -24.07 15.07 6.32
C ALA A 17 -24.04 14.25 7.62
N GLY A 18 -25.12 13.52 7.90
CA GLY A 18 -25.42 12.87 9.18
C GLY A 18 -24.50 11.72 9.57
N THR A 19 -24.45 11.51 10.88
CA THR A 19 -23.79 10.41 11.57
C THR A 19 -24.63 9.14 11.46
N ALA A 20 -24.08 8.09 10.86
CA ALA A 20 -24.58 6.73 11.05
C ALA A 20 -23.64 6.02 12.03
N ASP A 21 -24.18 5.70 13.20
CA ASP A 21 -23.53 4.87 14.22
C ASP A 21 -23.22 3.47 13.66
N ALA A 22 -21.99 3.00 13.90
CA ALA A 22 -21.64 1.59 13.75
C ALA A 22 -22.10 0.83 15.01
N PRO A 23 -22.72 -0.36 14.89
CA PRO A 23 -23.14 -1.12 16.05
C PRO A 23 -21.94 -1.77 16.75
N GLU A 24 -21.87 -1.52 18.06
CA GLU A 24 -20.98 -2.13 19.03
C GLU A 24 -21.39 -3.61 19.23
N VAL A 25 -20.44 -4.54 19.09
CA VAL A 25 -20.68 -5.97 19.31
C VAL A 25 -20.43 -6.27 20.79
N VAL A 26 -21.50 -6.52 21.53
CA VAL A 26 -21.47 -6.94 22.93
C VAL A 26 -21.33 -8.46 22.99
N TYR A 27 -20.33 -8.96 23.70
CA TYR A 27 -20.20 -10.37 24.07
C TYR A 27 -20.83 -10.56 25.45
N ASP A 28 -21.74 -11.53 25.56
CA ASP A 28 -22.42 -11.89 26.80
C ASP A 28 -21.74 -13.15 27.38
N GLU A 29 -21.04 -12.98 28.50
CA GLU A 29 -20.55 -14.06 29.35
C GLU A 29 -21.45 -14.09 30.59
N ASP A 30 -22.27 -15.15 30.75
CA ASP A 30 -22.43 -15.89 32.01
C ASP A 30 -23.62 -16.87 31.99
N GLU A 31 -23.34 -18.10 32.43
CA GLU A 31 -24.24 -19.25 32.59
C GLU A 31 -25.40 -19.00 33.56
N HIS A 32 -26.57 -19.62 33.32
CA HIS A 32 -27.49 -20.01 34.40
C HIS A 32 -28.20 -21.34 34.06
N MET A 33 -27.65 -22.46 34.55
CA MET A 33 -28.37 -23.75 34.63
C MET A 33 -28.88 -23.94 36.07
N TYR A 34 -30.20 -24.10 36.23
CA TYR A 34 -30.85 -24.39 37.50
C TYR A 34 -30.56 -25.83 37.98
N GLY A 35 -30.28 -25.96 39.27
CA GLY A 35 -29.92 -27.22 39.94
C GLY A 35 -31.09 -28.08 40.44
N ILE A 36 -30.81 -29.38 40.60
CA ILE A 36 -31.58 -30.36 41.39
C ILE A 36 -30.57 -31.34 42.03
N GLU A 37 -30.61 -31.52 43.36
CA GLU A 37 -29.81 -32.51 44.11
C GLU A 37 -30.48 -33.92 44.21
N PRO A 38 -29.92 -34.96 44.89
CA PRO A 38 -29.32 -36.10 44.21
C PRO A 38 -30.12 -37.41 44.41
N THR A 39 -30.12 -38.29 43.40
CA THR A 39 -30.47 -39.71 43.59
C THR A 39 -29.24 -40.57 43.34
N THR A 40 -28.65 -41.07 44.42
CA THR A 40 -27.44 -41.92 44.39
C THR A 40 -27.77 -43.30 43.84
N THR A 41 -27.42 -43.54 42.58
CA THR A 41 -27.31 -44.89 42.00
C THR A 41 -25.85 -45.18 41.70
N GLN A 42 -25.26 -46.10 42.45
CA GLN A 42 -23.90 -46.58 42.22
C GLN A 42 -23.83 -47.28 40.85
N THR A 43 -23.24 -46.60 39.88
CA THR A 43 -23.00 -47.12 38.53
C THR A 43 -21.52 -47.40 38.37
N THR A 44 -21.18 -48.68 38.22
CA THR A 44 -19.83 -49.16 37.90
C THR A 44 -19.37 -48.52 36.59
N THR A 45 -18.39 -47.61 36.69
CA THR A 45 -17.84 -46.92 35.52
C THR A 45 -16.74 -47.79 34.92
N THR A 46 -17.05 -48.47 33.80
CA THR A 46 -16.02 -49.11 32.97
C THR A 46 -15.43 -48.06 32.03
N THR A 47 -14.27 -47.53 32.39
CA THR A 47 -13.51 -46.58 31.57
C THR A 47 -13.04 -47.26 30.28
N THR A 48 -13.72 -46.97 29.17
CA THR A 48 -13.25 -47.32 27.82
C THR A 48 -12.47 -46.13 27.27
N SER A 49 -11.16 -46.26 27.18
CA SER A 49 -10.31 -45.26 26.53
C SER A 49 -10.56 -45.26 25.02
N ARG A 50 -11.20 -44.21 24.52
CA ARG A 50 -11.39 -44.00 23.09
C ARG A 50 -10.27 -43.11 22.56
N THR A 51 -9.38 -43.67 21.74
CA THR A 51 -8.34 -42.92 21.05
C THR A 51 -9.00 -42.01 20.00
N ALA A 52 -9.01 -40.70 20.25
CA ALA A 52 -9.43 -39.72 19.25
C ALA A 52 -8.36 -39.64 18.15
N THR A 53 -8.72 -40.00 16.92
CA THR A 53 -7.86 -39.80 15.77
C THR A 53 -8.14 -38.40 15.21
N THR A 54 -7.27 -37.45 15.55
CA THR A 54 -7.33 -36.08 15.04
C THR A 54 -6.74 -36.05 13.63
N THR A 55 -7.56 -35.88 12.61
CA THR A 55 -7.10 -35.63 11.24
C THR A 55 -6.68 -34.17 11.13
N THR A 56 -5.37 -33.91 11.20
CA THR A 56 -4.80 -32.58 10.97
C THR A 56 -4.80 -32.29 9.47
N LEU A 57 -5.66 -31.37 9.03
CA LEU A 57 -5.59 -30.82 7.67
C LEU A 57 -4.37 -29.91 7.58
N THR A 58 -3.36 -30.36 6.85
CA THR A 58 -2.22 -29.53 6.47
C THR A 58 -2.64 -28.66 5.30
N LEU A 59 -3.07 -27.43 5.58
CA LEU A 59 -3.20 -26.39 4.57
C LEU A 59 -1.79 -26.01 4.10
N THR A 60 -1.34 -26.62 3.02
CA THR A 60 -0.21 -26.07 2.27
C THR A 60 -0.68 -24.78 1.62
N THR A 61 -0.47 -23.65 2.31
CA THR A 61 -0.50 -22.36 1.64
C THR A 61 0.71 -22.35 0.71
N THR A 62 0.49 -22.57 -0.58
CA THR A 62 1.49 -22.22 -1.57
C THR A 62 1.58 -20.71 -1.54
N TRP A 63 2.56 -20.18 -0.81
CA TRP A 63 2.89 -18.75 -0.86
C TRP A 63 3.28 -18.44 -2.29
N THR A 64 2.31 -17.96 -3.06
CA THR A 64 2.58 -17.30 -4.33
C THR A 64 3.17 -15.96 -3.93
N PRO A 65 4.42 -15.66 -4.33
CA PRO A 65 4.97 -14.33 -4.13
C PRO A 65 3.97 -13.32 -4.70
N PRO A 66 3.64 -12.25 -3.98
CA PRO A 66 2.65 -11.33 -4.50
C PRO A 66 3.26 -10.61 -5.70
N SER A 67 2.50 -10.49 -6.78
CA SER A 67 2.95 -9.80 -7.99
C SER A 67 3.13 -8.31 -7.72
N LEU A 68 4.16 -7.71 -8.33
CA LEU A 68 4.58 -6.33 -8.07
C LEU A 68 4.34 -5.44 -9.29
N TYR A 69 3.58 -4.38 -9.09
CA TYR A 69 3.59 -3.19 -9.94
C TYR A 69 4.57 -2.18 -9.34
N CYS A 70 5.67 -1.89 -10.04
CA CYS A 70 6.69 -0.96 -9.57
C CYS A 70 6.69 0.33 -10.36
N PHE A 71 6.98 1.46 -9.71
CA PHE A 71 7.19 2.70 -10.42
C PHE A 71 8.37 3.50 -9.87
N ALA A 72 9.02 4.25 -10.75
CA ALA A 72 10.05 5.22 -10.39
C ALA A 72 9.64 6.63 -10.81
N LEU A 73 10.06 7.63 -10.04
CA LEU A 73 10.04 9.03 -10.46
C LEU A 73 11.48 9.45 -10.75
N MET A 74 11.73 9.88 -11.97
CA MET A 74 13.05 10.21 -12.49
C MET A 74 13.08 11.64 -12.99
N MET A 75 14.10 12.39 -12.64
CA MET A 75 14.40 13.68 -13.24
C MET A 75 14.73 13.51 -14.73
N ALA A 76 14.04 14.25 -15.60
CA ALA A 76 14.19 14.12 -17.05
C ALA A 76 15.58 14.49 -17.57
N LYS A 77 16.35 15.23 -16.75
CA LYS A 77 17.68 15.74 -17.06
C LYS A 77 18.60 15.44 -15.89
N GLY A 78 19.81 15.01 -16.19
CA GLY A 78 20.83 14.67 -15.20
C GLY A 78 21.11 13.17 -15.11
N TYR A 79 21.79 12.77 -14.05
CA TYR A 79 22.36 11.44 -13.90
C TYR A 79 21.31 10.33 -13.70
N GLU A 80 20.10 10.67 -13.24
CA GLU A 80 19.04 9.68 -12.98
C GLU A 80 18.58 8.97 -14.26
N VAL A 81 18.65 9.65 -15.42
CA VAL A 81 18.39 9.04 -16.73
C VAL A 81 19.37 7.90 -16.99
N ASP A 82 20.66 8.11 -16.70
CA ASP A 82 21.67 7.09 -16.90
C ASP A 82 21.56 5.94 -15.88
N LEU A 83 21.11 6.23 -14.65
CA LEU A 83 20.80 5.22 -13.65
C LEU A 83 19.65 4.32 -14.08
N ILE A 84 18.51 4.89 -14.49
CA ILE A 84 17.37 4.11 -14.99
C ILE A 84 17.76 3.28 -16.21
N ARG A 85 18.48 3.88 -17.18
CA ARG A 85 18.97 3.14 -18.36
C ARG A 85 19.93 2.01 -17.98
N MET A 86 20.79 2.21 -16.99
CA MET A 86 21.70 1.17 -16.49
C MET A 86 20.95 0.04 -15.79
N GLN A 87 19.99 0.37 -14.94
CA GLN A 87 19.13 -0.61 -14.26
C GLN A 87 18.32 -1.42 -15.29
N LEU A 88 17.78 -0.76 -16.32
CA LEU A 88 17.05 -1.40 -17.42
C LEU A 88 17.95 -2.39 -18.16
N ARG A 89 19.15 -1.97 -18.56
CA ARG A 89 20.11 -2.85 -19.26
C ARG A 89 20.55 -4.05 -18.42
N LYS A 90 20.61 -3.91 -17.10
CA LYS A 90 20.98 -4.99 -16.19
C LYS A 90 19.80 -5.85 -15.73
N GLY A 91 18.56 -5.44 -16.02
CA GLY A 91 17.36 -6.12 -15.52
C GLY A 91 17.30 -6.15 -14.00
N VAL A 92 17.64 -5.05 -13.33
CA VAL A 92 17.64 -4.92 -11.86
C VAL A 92 16.67 -3.81 -11.41
N SER A 93 16.52 -3.60 -10.10
CA SER A 93 15.61 -2.57 -9.55
C SER A 93 14.16 -2.84 -9.98
N LEU A 94 13.38 -1.80 -10.32
CA LEU A 94 11.99 -1.92 -10.78
C LEU A 94 11.81 -2.85 -12.00
N PHE A 95 12.85 -3.08 -12.79
CA PHE A 95 12.79 -3.94 -13.98
C PHE A 95 12.74 -5.44 -13.65
N GLN A 96 12.80 -5.81 -12.36
CA GLN A 96 12.50 -7.17 -11.88
C GLN A 96 11.05 -7.35 -11.44
N CYS A 97 10.25 -6.28 -11.39
CA CYS A 97 8.83 -6.38 -11.04
C CYS A 97 8.02 -6.91 -12.22
N ASP A 98 6.86 -7.53 -11.93
CA ASP A 98 5.96 -8.11 -12.94
C ASP A 98 5.44 -7.06 -13.93
N TYR A 99 5.31 -5.81 -13.48
CA TYR A 99 5.08 -4.65 -14.32
C TYR A 99 5.76 -3.43 -13.74
N TRP A 100 6.18 -2.51 -14.61
CA TRP A 100 6.88 -1.33 -14.19
C TRP A 100 6.58 -0.10 -15.05
N GLU A 101 6.66 1.07 -14.45
CA GLU A 101 6.55 2.36 -15.13
C GLU A 101 7.58 3.36 -14.61
N VAL A 102 8.15 4.18 -15.50
CA VAL A 102 9.02 5.29 -15.12
C VAL A 102 8.29 6.58 -15.43
N PHE A 103 8.11 7.43 -14.43
CA PHE A 103 7.51 8.76 -14.58
C PHE A 103 8.59 9.84 -14.58
N SER A 104 8.35 10.90 -15.35
CA SER A 104 9.24 12.06 -15.39
C SER A 104 8.48 13.33 -15.75
N SER A 105 9.17 14.48 -15.79
CA SER A 105 8.53 15.74 -16.16
C SER A 105 8.17 15.84 -17.65
N GLU A 106 8.86 15.08 -18.49
CA GLU A 106 8.67 14.96 -19.93
C GLU A 106 8.94 13.50 -20.34
N GLU A 107 8.58 13.12 -21.56
CA GLU A 107 8.91 11.78 -22.07
C GLU A 107 10.42 11.71 -22.35
N VAL A 108 11.07 10.67 -21.83
CA VAL A 108 12.50 10.43 -22.00
C VAL A 108 12.70 9.03 -22.57
N GLN A 109 13.44 8.91 -23.67
CA GLN A 109 13.78 7.61 -24.24
C GLN A 109 14.71 6.84 -23.29
N LEU A 110 14.25 5.70 -22.81
CA LEU A 110 14.98 4.78 -21.92
C LEU A 110 15.74 3.69 -22.72
N SER A 111 15.19 3.29 -23.86
CA SER A 111 15.84 2.36 -24.78
C SER A 111 15.43 2.67 -26.22
N PRO A 112 16.36 2.71 -27.18
CA PRO A 112 16.02 2.81 -28.61
C PRO A 112 15.64 1.46 -29.23
N GLY A 113 15.48 0.39 -28.43
CA GLY A 113 15.30 -0.98 -28.92
C GLY A 113 16.57 -1.55 -29.57
N PRO A 114 16.47 -2.70 -30.27
CA PRO A 114 15.35 -3.66 -30.30
C PRO A 114 15.14 -4.38 -28.95
N PRO A 115 13.99 -5.06 -28.72
CA PRO A 115 12.86 -5.24 -29.65
C PRO A 115 11.87 -4.07 -29.69
N VAL A 116 11.88 -3.21 -28.67
CA VAL A 116 10.89 -2.13 -28.52
C VAL A 116 11.62 -0.89 -28.03
N GLU A 117 11.24 0.27 -28.56
CA GLU A 117 11.64 1.55 -27.99
C GLU A 117 10.86 1.81 -26.71
N LEU A 118 11.56 2.15 -25.63
CA LEU A 118 10.97 2.35 -24.32
C LEU A 118 11.13 3.80 -23.90
N TYR A 119 10.07 4.37 -23.32
CA TYR A 119 10.01 5.75 -22.87
C TYR A 119 9.44 5.85 -21.46
N SER A 120 9.86 6.87 -20.70
CA SER A 120 9.16 7.29 -19.49
C SER A 120 7.84 7.98 -19.84
N LYS A 121 6.88 7.95 -18.91
CA LYS A 121 5.61 8.69 -19.00
C LYS A 121 5.74 10.09 -18.38
N SER A 122 5.27 11.12 -19.07
CA SER A 122 5.25 12.47 -18.50
C SER A 122 4.10 12.63 -17.47
N ILE A 123 4.42 13.23 -16.33
CA ILE A 123 3.46 13.72 -15.32
C ILE A 123 3.42 15.26 -15.25
N GLY A 124 4.01 15.93 -16.26
CA GLY A 124 4.19 17.37 -16.30
C GLY A 124 5.24 17.90 -15.30
N SER A 125 5.25 19.22 -15.06
CA SER A 125 6.29 19.86 -14.23
C SER A 125 6.47 19.18 -12.86
N MET A 126 7.71 18.81 -12.56
CA MET A 126 8.16 18.27 -11.27
C MET A 126 8.90 19.33 -10.42
N LYS A 127 8.83 20.61 -10.79
CA LYS A 127 9.40 21.69 -9.98
C LYS A 127 8.68 21.77 -8.64
N CYS A 128 9.43 21.84 -7.57
CA CYS A 128 8.94 22.10 -6.23
C CYS A 128 9.83 23.14 -5.54
N GLU A 129 9.29 23.74 -4.49
CA GLU A 129 10.05 24.63 -3.62
C GLU A 129 11.00 23.83 -2.73
N VAL A 130 12.11 24.46 -2.33
CA VAL A 130 12.99 23.96 -1.29
C VAL A 130 12.80 24.85 -0.07
N GLY A 131 12.51 24.26 1.09
CA GLY A 131 12.18 25.04 2.26
C GLY A 131 12.05 24.24 3.55
N GLY A 132 11.38 24.87 4.52
CA GLY A 132 11.28 24.36 5.88
C GLY A 132 12.59 24.46 6.67
N PRO A 133 12.57 24.09 7.97
CA PRO A 133 13.73 24.22 8.86
C PRO A 133 14.97 23.44 8.41
N PHE A 134 14.79 22.44 7.55
CA PHE A 134 15.84 21.51 7.11
C PHE A 134 16.22 21.68 5.63
N GLY A 135 15.61 22.64 4.90
CA GLY A 135 15.92 22.85 3.48
C GLY A 135 15.57 21.66 2.59
N CYS A 136 14.43 21.02 2.85
CA CYS A 136 13.96 19.86 2.10
C CYS A 136 13.20 20.26 0.83
N ALA A 137 13.18 19.39 -0.16
CA ALA A 137 12.29 19.52 -1.32
C ALA A 137 10.83 19.27 -0.88
N LEU A 138 9.95 20.24 -1.12
CA LEU A 138 8.52 20.17 -0.79
C LEU A 138 7.73 19.55 -1.96
N ASN A 139 7.96 18.26 -2.20
CA ASN A 139 7.57 17.56 -3.42
C ASN A 139 6.22 16.82 -3.36
N THR A 140 5.37 17.10 -2.36
CA THR A 140 4.05 16.45 -2.22
C THR A 140 3.23 16.50 -3.51
N ASP A 141 3.13 17.67 -4.15
CA ASP A 141 2.35 17.83 -5.38
C ASP A 141 2.91 17.03 -6.57
N VAL A 142 4.22 16.79 -6.58
CA VAL A 142 4.86 15.93 -7.60
C VAL A 142 4.41 14.49 -7.43
N PHE A 143 4.40 13.99 -6.20
CA PHE A 143 3.91 12.63 -5.92
C PHE A 143 2.41 12.50 -6.15
N VAL A 144 1.61 13.52 -5.86
CA VAL A 144 0.16 13.51 -6.18
C VAL A 144 -0.06 13.36 -7.68
N LYS A 145 0.73 14.00 -8.53
CA LYS A 145 0.64 13.83 -9.99
C LYS A 145 0.99 12.41 -10.43
N ALA A 146 2.03 11.81 -9.87
CA ALA A 146 2.37 10.42 -10.15
C ALA A 146 1.24 9.47 -9.74
N TRP A 147 0.68 9.62 -8.54
CA TRP A 147 -0.45 8.79 -8.10
C TRP A 147 -1.71 8.97 -8.93
N LYS A 148 -2.03 10.21 -9.35
CA LYS A 148 -3.13 10.44 -10.30
C LYS A 148 -2.91 9.65 -11.59
N ARG A 149 -1.69 9.66 -12.13
CA ARG A 149 -1.35 8.90 -13.32
C ARG A 149 -1.50 7.38 -13.13
N ILE A 150 -1.04 6.85 -11.98
CA ILE A 150 -1.20 5.44 -11.62
C ILE A 150 -2.69 5.06 -11.56
N PHE A 151 -3.53 5.91 -10.96
CA PHE A 151 -4.98 5.67 -10.88
C PHE A 151 -5.68 5.78 -12.22
N GLU A 152 -5.24 6.68 -13.09
CA GLU A 152 -5.76 6.81 -14.46
C GLU A 152 -5.41 5.58 -15.31
N ASP A 153 -4.18 5.09 -15.23
CA ASP A 153 -3.70 3.95 -16.02
C ASP A 153 -4.23 2.61 -15.49
N GLN A 154 -4.63 2.52 -14.21
CA GLN A 154 -5.24 1.36 -13.55
C GLN A 154 -4.44 0.04 -13.56
N ASN A 155 -3.21 0.04 -14.09
CA ASN A 155 -2.35 -1.14 -14.17
C ASN A 155 -2.14 -1.80 -12.80
N TYR A 156 -2.03 -1.00 -11.74
CA TYR A 156 -1.86 -1.46 -10.36
C TYR A 156 -2.96 -2.42 -9.88
N LEU A 157 -4.18 -2.36 -10.44
CA LEU A 157 -5.28 -3.26 -10.07
C LEU A 157 -5.02 -4.73 -10.45
N SER A 158 -4.07 -4.98 -11.36
CA SER A 158 -3.69 -6.33 -11.79
C SER A 158 -2.59 -6.96 -10.92
N TYR A 159 -2.11 -6.27 -9.89
CA TYR A 159 -0.95 -6.69 -9.08
C TYR A 159 -1.25 -6.63 -7.59
N GLY A 160 -0.58 -7.47 -6.81
CA GLY A 160 -0.79 -7.57 -5.36
C GLY A 160 -0.23 -6.37 -4.57
N TRP A 161 0.85 -5.76 -5.07
CA TRP A 161 1.45 -4.57 -4.46
C TRP A 161 1.85 -3.52 -5.48
N THR A 162 1.72 -2.26 -5.07
CA THR A 162 2.30 -1.11 -5.75
C THR A 162 3.53 -0.63 -4.98
N VAL A 163 4.68 -0.57 -5.64
CA VAL A 163 5.97 -0.25 -4.99
C VAL A 163 6.63 0.93 -5.69
N LYS A 164 6.96 1.97 -4.93
CA LYS A 164 7.84 3.04 -5.40
C LYS A 164 9.29 2.58 -5.26
N VAL A 165 10.07 2.64 -6.35
CA VAL A 165 11.50 2.31 -6.38
C VAL A 165 12.26 3.49 -6.97
N ASP A 166 13.17 4.09 -6.22
CA ASP A 166 13.94 5.26 -6.68
C ASP A 166 15.10 4.87 -7.63
N PRO A 167 15.46 5.72 -8.62
CA PRO A 167 16.60 5.52 -9.53
C PRO A 167 17.97 5.35 -8.86
#